data_AF-A0AAU2XFR7-F1
#
_entry.id   AF-A0AAU2XFR7-F1
#
_cell.length_a   1.000
_cell.length_b   1.000
_cell.length_c   1.000
_cell.angle_alpha   90.00
_cell.angle_beta   90.00
_cell.angle_gamma   90.00
#
_symmetry.space_group_name_H-M   'P 1'
#
loop_
_entity.id
_entity.type
_entity.pdbx_description
1 polymer ?
#
loop_
_entity_poly.entity_id
_entity_poly.type
_entity_poly.pdbx_seq_one_letter_code
_entity_poly.pdbx_strand_id
1 'polypeptide(L)'
;MTDLYAVRVLAVDPPSRRITLRVTAINPDVWHWRLPDKSFFMLDLEEDEFISDLLDDEEDGVQDDFVESVERTATRNYPFTAAAEERLSESRRGFPREDAGPFNEMSAKSAAAFLRCEEMRAGADYEVVVTDSRLINHLTAGLWWRSQAYPGAD
;
A
#
# COMPACT_ATOMS: atom_id res chain seq x y z
N MET A 1 -9.92 -14.18 4.85
CA MET A 1 -9.67 -13.43 3.62
C MET A 1 -8.15 -13.32 3.46
N THR A 2 -7.62 -13.33 2.24
CA THR A 2 -6.17 -13.45 1.99
C THR A 2 -5.60 -12.12 1.54
N ASP A 3 -4.58 -11.63 2.24
CA ASP A 3 -3.87 -10.40 1.89
C ASP A 3 -3.24 -10.49 0.49
N LEU A 4 -3.48 -9.50 -0.36
CA LEU A 4 -3.02 -9.46 -1.75
C LEU A 4 -1.78 -8.59 -1.90
N TYR A 5 -1.77 -7.43 -1.23
CA TYR A 5 -0.71 -6.44 -1.30
C TYR A 5 -0.17 -6.08 0.07
N ALA A 6 1.04 -5.55 0.10
CA ALA A 6 1.55 -4.77 1.23
C ALA A 6 1.70 -3.32 0.80
N VAL A 7 1.15 -2.40 1.59
CA VAL A 7 1.18 -0.97 1.37
C VAL A 7 2.07 -0.33 2.43
N ARG A 8 3.04 0.48 2.04
CA ARG A 8 3.95 1.18 2.95
C ARG A 8 3.95 2.67 2.68
N VAL A 9 3.81 3.46 3.74
CA VAL A 9 3.93 4.92 3.69
C VAL A 9 5.39 5.32 3.53
N LEU A 10 5.70 6.00 2.43
CA LEU A 10 7.02 6.56 2.16
C LEU A 10 7.14 7.99 2.69
N ALA A 11 6.08 8.79 2.54
CA ALA A 11 6.00 10.18 2.98
C ALA A 11 4.54 10.62 3.13
N VAL A 12 4.29 11.62 3.98
CA VAL A 12 2.98 12.25 4.18
C VAL A 12 3.17 13.77 4.22
N ASP A 13 2.34 14.50 3.49
CA ASP A 13 2.29 15.97 3.44
C ASP A 13 0.84 16.44 3.60
N PRO A 14 0.35 16.58 4.86
CA PRO A 14 -1.02 16.96 5.13
C PRO A 14 -1.43 18.32 4.56
N PRO A 15 -0.59 19.39 4.60
CA PRO A 15 -0.91 20.66 3.94
C PRO A 15 -1.22 20.53 2.45
N SER A 16 -0.51 19.64 1.74
CA SER A 16 -0.76 19.35 0.32
C SER A 16 -1.77 18.22 0.10
N ARG A 17 -2.34 17.64 1.17
CA ARG A 17 -3.24 16.47 1.16
C ARG A 17 -2.64 15.27 0.42
N ARG A 18 -1.31 15.14 0.48
CA ARG A 18 -0.57 14.17 -0.33
C ARG A 18 0.05 13.10 0.55
N ILE A 19 -0.04 11.86 0.10
CA ILE A 19 0.67 10.73 0.66
C ILE A 19 1.42 9.99 -0.45
N THR A 20 2.66 9.62 -0.17
CA THR A 20 3.45 8.76 -1.04
C THR A 20 3.41 7.33 -0.50
N LEU A 21 2.87 6.41 -1.29
CA LEU A 21 2.70 5.01 -0.93
C LEU A 21 3.56 4.11 -1.81
N ARG A 22 4.04 3.01 -1.25
CA ARG A 22 4.60 1.88 -1.99
C ARG A 22 3.66 0.70 -1.88
N VAL A 23 3.21 0.17 -3.01
CA VAL A 23 2.39 -1.04 -3.06
C VAL A 23 3.23 -2.19 -3.62
N THR A 24 3.28 -3.29 -2.89
CA THR A 24 4.01 -4.51 -3.26
C THR A 24 3.05 -5.70 -3.32
N ALA A 25 3.03 -6.42 -4.43
CA ALA A 25 2.21 -7.61 -4.61
C ALA A 25 2.78 -8.79 -3.80
N ILE A 26 2.09 -9.22 -2.72
CA ILE A 26 2.59 -10.25 -1.80
C ILE A 26 1.97 -11.63 -2.04
N ASN A 27 0.78 -11.68 -2.66
CA ASN A 27 0.13 -12.91 -3.08
C ASN A 27 0.48 -13.26 -4.54
N PRO A 28 0.89 -14.52 -4.84
CA PRO A 28 1.10 -15.00 -6.20
C PRO A 28 -0.06 -14.72 -7.17
N ASP A 29 -1.30 -14.75 -6.68
CA ASP A 29 -2.51 -14.55 -7.48
C ASP A 29 -2.53 -13.18 -8.17
N VAL A 30 -1.83 -12.18 -7.60
CA VAL A 30 -1.87 -10.80 -8.08
C VAL A 30 -0.56 -10.34 -8.75
N TRP A 31 0.45 -11.22 -8.85
CA TRP A 31 1.76 -10.85 -9.43
C TRP A 31 1.70 -10.44 -10.90
N HIS A 32 0.75 -11.00 -11.66
CA HIS A 32 0.57 -10.72 -13.09
C HIS A 32 -0.62 -9.81 -13.38
N TRP A 33 -1.32 -9.36 -12.34
CA TRP A 33 -2.51 -8.53 -12.48
C TRP A 33 -2.17 -7.09 -12.77
N ARG A 34 -3.18 -6.25 -12.99
CA ARG A 34 -2.96 -4.81 -13.20
C ARG A 34 -2.40 -4.20 -11.93
N LEU A 35 -1.51 -3.24 -12.09
CA LEU A 35 -1.02 -2.45 -10.97
C LEU A 35 -2.16 -1.59 -10.39
N PRO A 36 -2.16 -1.31 -9.07
CA PRO A 36 -3.12 -0.43 -8.41
C PRO A 36 -3.41 0.87 -9.14
N ASP A 37 -4.68 1.28 -9.08
CA ASP A 37 -5.26 2.51 -9.63
C ASP A 37 -6.08 3.24 -8.56
N LYS A 38 -6.88 4.24 -8.94
CA LYS A 38 -7.65 5.05 -7.99
C LYS A 38 -8.60 4.21 -7.13
N SER A 39 -9.33 3.26 -7.71
CA SER A 39 -10.30 2.45 -6.95
C SER A 39 -9.62 1.52 -5.96
N PHE A 40 -8.41 1.03 -6.26
CA PHE A 40 -7.61 0.34 -5.25
C PHE A 40 -7.40 1.18 -3.98
N PHE A 41 -6.99 2.44 -4.12
CA PHE A 41 -6.69 3.30 -2.96
C PHE A 41 -7.95 3.75 -2.22
N MET A 42 -9.07 3.90 -2.94
CA MET A 42 -10.38 4.13 -2.31
C MET A 42 -10.71 2.99 -1.35
N LEU A 43 -10.71 1.75 -1.84
CA LEU A 43 -11.04 0.57 -1.05
C LEU A 43 -10.02 0.31 0.07
N ASP A 44 -8.73 0.43 -0.22
CA ASP A 44 -7.66 0.19 0.75
C ASP A 44 -7.70 1.17 1.92
N LEU A 45 -7.97 2.45 1.65
CA LEU A 45 -8.05 3.48 2.69
C LEU A 45 -9.39 3.46 3.42
N GLU A 46 -10.48 3.07 2.77
CA GLU A 46 -11.80 2.92 3.44
C GLU A 46 -11.78 1.80 4.50
N GLU A 47 -10.95 0.76 4.33
CA GLU A 47 -10.75 -0.29 5.34
C GLU A 47 -9.98 0.18 6.59
N ASP A 48 -9.38 1.37 6.58
CA ASP A 48 -8.73 1.95 7.75
C ASP A 48 -9.78 2.45 8.75
N GLU A 49 -9.73 1.95 9.99
CA GLU A 49 -10.73 2.26 11.03
C GLU A 49 -10.88 3.77 11.28
N PHE A 50 -9.77 4.52 11.26
CA PHE A 50 -9.81 5.97 11.46
C PHE A 50 -10.49 6.69 10.29
N ILE A 51 -10.28 6.22 9.07
CA ILE A 51 -10.93 6.75 7.88
C ILE A 51 -12.41 6.38 7.87
N SER A 52 -12.76 5.12 8.15
CA SER A 52 -14.14 4.64 8.25
C SER A 52 -14.94 5.49 9.24
N ASP A 53 -14.39 5.72 10.44
CA ASP A 53 -15.02 6.56 11.46
C ASP A 53 -15.24 8.00 10.97
N LEU A 54 -14.28 8.55 10.20
CA LEU A 54 -14.37 9.90 9.66
C LEU A 54 -15.39 10.03 8.50
N LEU A 55 -15.57 8.97 7.72
CA LEU A 55 -16.55 8.93 6.62
C LEU A 55 -17.97 8.72 7.15
N ASP A 56 -18.14 7.94 8.22
CA ASP A 56 -19.44 7.68 8.84
C ASP A 56 -20.01 8.90 9.60
N ASP A 57 -19.15 9.88 9.95
CA ASP A 57 -19.59 11.12 10.60
C ASP A 57 -20.13 12.14 9.58
N GLU A 58 -21.45 12.14 9.39
CA GLU A 58 -22.15 13.08 8.50
C GLU A 58 -21.90 14.57 8.84
N GLU A 59 -21.50 14.90 10.08
CA GLU A 59 -21.16 16.28 10.45
C GLU A 59 -19.80 16.73 9.89
N ASP A 60 -18.90 15.79 9.60
CA ASP A 60 -17.54 16.07 9.15
C ASP A 60 -17.42 16.33 7.64
N GLY A 61 -18.46 16.02 6.87
CA GLY A 61 -18.62 16.42 5.47
C GLY A 61 -17.60 15.82 4.50
N VAL A 62 -16.94 14.72 4.85
CA VAL A 62 -16.04 14.00 3.95
C VAL A 62 -16.89 13.17 2.97
N GLN A 63 -16.60 13.29 1.67
CA GLN A 63 -17.34 12.57 0.64
C GLN A 63 -16.78 11.17 0.43
N ASP A 64 -17.65 10.22 0.07
CA ASP A 64 -17.27 8.84 -0.28
C ASP A 64 -16.18 8.78 -1.37
N ASP A 65 -16.13 9.72 -2.33
CA ASP A 65 -15.02 9.86 -3.30
C ASP A 65 -13.85 10.68 -2.73
N PHE A 66 -13.27 10.20 -1.62
CA PHE A 66 -12.27 10.94 -0.85
C PHE A 66 -10.85 10.87 -1.43
N VAL A 67 -10.61 10.05 -2.46
CA VAL A 67 -9.34 10.05 -3.21
C VAL A 67 -9.46 10.99 -4.40
N GLU A 68 -8.81 12.15 -4.37
CA GLU A 68 -8.87 13.15 -5.44
C GLU A 68 -8.12 12.67 -6.69
N SER A 69 -6.88 12.20 -6.53
CA SER A 69 -6.07 11.73 -7.66
C SER A 69 -4.99 10.73 -7.23
N VAL A 70 -4.53 9.94 -8.19
CA VAL A 70 -3.46 8.95 -8.01
C VAL A 70 -2.50 9.03 -9.19
N GLU A 71 -1.23 9.31 -8.89
CA GLU A 71 -0.15 9.28 -9.85
C GLU A 71 0.84 8.16 -9.51
N ARG A 72 1.14 7.30 -10.48
CA ARG A 72 2.20 6.31 -10.33
C ARG A 72 3.54 6.94 -10.68
N THR A 73 4.43 7.05 -9.70
CA THR A 73 5.72 7.74 -9.84
C THR A 73 6.88 6.79 -10.12
N ALA A 74 6.75 5.50 -9.76
CA ALA A 74 7.73 4.47 -10.12
C ALA A 74 7.08 3.09 -10.27
N THR A 75 7.63 2.28 -11.18
CA THR A 75 7.21 0.87 -11.39
C THR A 75 8.35 -0.06 -11.00
N ARG A 76 8.05 -1.19 -10.35
CA ARG A 76 9.03 -2.20 -9.94
C ARG A 76 8.60 -3.61 -10.35
N ASN A 77 9.54 -4.35 -10.95
CA ASN A 77 9.40 -5.76 -11.32
C ASN A 77 8.07 -6.09 -12.02
N TYR A 78 7.57 -5.18 -12.84
CA TYR A 78 6.33 -5.33 -13.58
C TYR A 78 6.58 -5.19 -15.09
N PRO A 79 6.10 -6.11 -15.93
CA PRO A 79 5.37 -7.34 -15.58
C PRO A 79 6.25 -8.30 -14.77
N PHE A 80 5.62 -9.07 -13.87
CA PHE A 80 6.33 -10.08 -13.09
C PHE A 80 6.72 -11.24 -14.00
N THR A 81 7.98 -11.67 -13.93
CA THR A 81 8.54 -12.68 -14.85
C THR A 81 8.75 -14.01 -14.14
N ALA A 82 8.72 -15.12 -14.89
CA ALA A 82 9.00 -16.46 -14.34
C ALA A 82 10.38 -16.54 -13.66
N ALA A 83 11.39 -15.83 -14.19
CA ALA A 83 12.72 -15.75 -13.55
C ALA A 83 12.72 -14.96 -12.24
N ALA A 84 11.79 -14.01 -12.06
CA ALA A 84 11.59 -13.34 -10.77
C ALA A 84 10.87 -14.25 -9.77
N GLU A 85 9.89 -15.01 -10.24
CA GLU A 85 9.19 -16.02 -9.45
C GLU A 85 10.13 -17.12 -8.94
N GLU A 86 10.98 -17.66 -9.81
CA GLU A 86 11.97 -18.67 -9.44
C GLU A 86 12.90 -18.16 -8.33
N ARG A 87 13.50 -16.97 -8.50
CA ARG A 87 14.35 -16.32 -7.49
C ARG A 87 13.62 -16.09 -6.17
N LEU A 88 12.35 -15.73 -6.22
CA LEU A 88 11.53 -15.53 -5.02
C LEU A 88 11.26 -16.86 -4.31
N SER A 89 10.97 -17.93 -5.07
CA SER A 89 10.74 -19.27 -4.54
C SER A 89 11.99 -19.84 -3.84
N GLU A 90 13.17 -19.64 -4.42
CA GLU A 90 14.46 -20.05 -3.87
C GLU A 90 14.78 -19.35 -2.55
N SER A 91 14.30 -18.11 -2.38
CA SER A 91 14.52 -17.34 -1.16
C SER A 91 13.86 -17.96 0.07
N ARG A 92 12.83 -18.81 -0.12
CA ARG A 92 11.97 -19.41 0.92
C ARG A 92 11.44 -18.42 1.96
N ARG A 93 11.40 -17.13 1.64
CA ARG A 93 10.94 -16.06 2.54
C ARG A 93 9.63 -15.46 2.05
N GLY A 94 8.59 -15.65 2.85
CA GLY A 94 7.33 -14.91 2.72
C GLY A 94 7.52 -13.42 3.03
N PHE A 95 6.52 -12.62 2.70
CA PHE A 95 6.46 -11.24 3.14
C PHE A 95 6.27 -11.19 4.67
N PRO A 96 6.90 -10.27 5.42
CA PRO A 96 6.70 -10.13 6.87
C PRO A 96 5.23 -9.94 7.25
N ARG A 97 4.84 -10.39 8.45
CA ARG A 97 3.54 -10.09 9.07
C ARG A 97 3.62 -8.75 9.82
N GLU A 98 2.47 -8.12 10.06
CA GLU A 98 2.35 -6.77 10.64
C GLU A 98 2.77 -6.68 12.10
N ASP A 99 2.83 -7.82 12.81
CA ASP A 99 3.32 -7.93 14.18
C ASP A 99 4.80 -7.54 14.35
N ALA A 100 5.52 -7.34 13.24
CA ALA A 100 6.86 -6.75 13.22
C ALA A 100 6.89 -5.24 13.53
N GLY A 101 5.73 -4.59 13.62
CA GLY A 101 5.59 -3.15 13.87
C GLY A 101 5.91 -2.28 12.65
N PRO A 102 5.89 -0.94 12.82
CA PRO A 102 6.28 0.02 11.79
C PRO A 102 7.69 -0.27 11.25
N PHE A 103 7.91 0.00 9.96
CA PHE A 103 9.17 -0.32 9.28
C PHE A 103 10.40 0.35 9.95
N ASN A 104 10.24 1.58 10.43
CA ASN A 104 11.26 2.35 11.14
C ASN A 104 11.58 1.79 12.55
N GLU A 105 10.73 0.93 13.09
CA GLU A 105 10.89 0.31 14.41
C GLU A 105 11.37 -1.15 14.31
N MET A 106 11.33 -1.73 13.12
CA MET A 106 11.80 -3.09 12.86
C MET A 106 13.28 -3.26 13.21
N SER A 107 13.64 -4.46 13.67
CA SER A 107 15.06 -4.86 13.74
C SER A 107 15.72 -4.73 12.36
N ALA A 108 17.01 -4.40 12.30
CA ALA A 108 17.74 -4.29 11.04
C ALA A 108 17.61 -5.55 10.15
N LYS A 109 17.57 -6.74 10.75
CA LYS A 109 17.35 -8.01 10.05
C LYS A 109 15.95 -8.11 9.43
N SER A 110 14.93 -7.67 10.16
CA SER A 110 13.53 -7.65 9.70
C SER A 110 13.34 -6.61 8.59
N ALA A 111 13.84 -5.39 8.79
CA ALA A 111 13.81 -4.33 7.78
C ALA A 111 14.53 -4.74 6.49
N ALA A 112 15.71 -5.36 6.59
CA ALA A 112 16.42 -5.88 5.42
C ALA A 112 15.64 -7.00 4.70
N ALA A 113 14.95 -7.88 5.45
CA ALA A 113 14.10 -8.90 4.85
C ALA A 113 12.88 -8.28 4.14
N PHE A 114 12.28 -7.25 4.74
CA PHE A 114 11.17 -6.49 4.19
C PHE A 114 11.57 -5.80 2.88
N LEU A 115 12.67 -5.04 2.88
CA LEU A 115 13.19 -4.37 1.68
C LEU A 115 13.50 -5.36 0.56
N ARG A 116 14.15 -6.48 0.87
CA ARG A 116 14.41 -7.53 -0.12
C ARG A 116 13.11 -8.06 -0.73
N CYS A 117 12.02 -8.10 0.04
CA CYS A 117 10.72 -8.50 -0.47
C CYS A 117 10.16 -7.48 -1.47
N GLU A 118 10.26 -6.19 -1.19
CA GLU A 118 9.88 -5.10 -2.11
C GLU A 118 10.73 -5.09 -3.39
N GLU A 119 12.03 -5.36 -3.26
CA GLU A 119 12.98 -5.39 -4.38
C GLU A 119 12.74 -6.56 -5.34
N MET A 120 12.19 -7.68 -4.86
CA MET A 120 12.00 -8.88 -5.68
C MET A 120 10.60 -8.99 -6.27
N ARG A 121 9.57 -8.42 -5.62
CA ARG A 121 8.16 -8.56 -6.01
C ARG A 121 7.71 -7.44 -6.95
N ALA A 122 6.66 -7.70 -7.72
CA ALA A 122 5.98 -6.66 -8.50
C ALA A 122 5.39 -5.60 -7.59
N GLY A 123 5.42 -4.33 -8.03
CA GLY A 123 4.90 -3.23 -7.25
C GLY A 123 5.11 -1.88 -7.92
N ALA A 124 4.72 -0.82 -7.24
CA ALA A 124 4.88 0.55 -7.70
C ALA A 124 4.85 1.55 -6.53
N ASP A 125 5.45 2.71 -6.77
CA ASP A 125 5.30 3.88 -5.89
C ASP A 125 4.24 4.81 -6.48
N TYR A 126 3.44 5.39 -5.58
CA TYR A 126 2.29 6.22 -5.90
C TYR A 126 2.31 7.49 -5.10
N GLU A 127 1.93 8.60 -5.72
CA GLU A 127 1.43 9.77 -5.03
C GLU A 127 -0.09 9.73 -5.06
N VAL A 128 -0.71 9.75 -3.88
CA VAL A 128 -2.16 9.79 -3.70
C VAL A 128 -2.50 11.14 -3.08
N VAL A 129 -3.46 11.84 -3.68
CA VAL A 129 -4.02 13.08 -3.16
C VAL A 129 -5.42 12.78 -2.66
N VAL A 130 -5.70 13.13 -1.41
CA VAL A 130 -7.02 12.99 -0.79
C VAL A 130 -7.77 14.33 -0.79
N THR A 131 -9.09 14.28 -0.66
CA THR A 131 -9.94 15.48 -0.66
C THR A 131 -9.78 16.29 0.63
N ASP A 132 -9.53 15.62 1.76
CA ASP A 132 -9.33 16.22 3.08
C ASP A 132 -8.03 15.73 3.75
N SER A 133 -7.23 16.67 4.28
CA SER A 133 -5.99 16.36 5.01
C SER A 133 -6.18 15.47 6.24
N ARG A 134 -7.37 15.49 6.86
CA ARG A 134 -7.69 14.68 8.04
C ARG A 134 -7.53 13.19 7.77
N LEU A 135 -7.85 12.74 6.55
CA LEU A 135 -7.75 11.36 6.10
C LEU A 135 -6.32 10.77 6.12
N ILE A 136 -5.29 11.61 6.24
CA ILE A 136 -3.90 11.17 6.25
C ILE A 136 -3.12 11.63 7.48
N ASN A 137 -3.78 12.31 8.43
CA ASN A 137 -3.10 12.89 9.59
C ASN A 137 -2.59 11.84 10.59
N HIS A 138 -3.23 10.68 10.65
CA HIS A 138 -2.79 9.56 11.47
C HIS A 138 -1.62 8.79 10.85
N LEU A 139 -1.38 8.96 9.54
CA LEU A 139 -0.35 8.24 8.81
C LEU A 139 1.03 8.87 9.04
N THR A 140 2.05 8.01 9.16
CA THR A 140 3.45 8.43 9.29
C THR A 140 4.36 7.58 8.42
N ALA A 141 5.47 8.18 7.96
CA ALA A 141 6.43 7.47 7.12
C ALA A 141 6.99 6.24 7.84
N GLY A 142 6.97 5.09 7.18
CA GLY A 142 7.36 3.81 7.75
C GLY A 142 6.19 2.96 8.25
N LEU A 143 4.99 3.54 8.45
CA LEU A 143 3.79 2.72 8.62
C LEU A 143 3.57 1.86 7.38
N TRP A 144 3.02 0.67 7.61
CA TRP A 144 2.67 -0.25 6.55
C TRP A 144 1.61 -1.22 7.04
N TRP A 145 0.84 -1.75 6.10
CA TRP A 145 -0.20 -2.74 6.33
C TRP A 145 -0.28 -3.66 5.13
N ARG A 146 -1.10 -4.70 5.28
CA ARG A 146 -1.46 -5.64 4.23
C ARG A 146 -2.89 -5.34 3.80
N SER A 147 -3.05 -5.27 2.49
CA SER A 147 -4.30 -4.89 1.84
C SER A 147 -4.94 -6.08 1.16
N GLN A 148 -6.26 -6.15 1.26
CA GLN A 148 -7.09 -7.10 0.51
C GLN A 148 -7.76 -6.44 -0.69
N ALA A 149 -7.57 -5.13 -0.87
CA ALA A 149 -8.16 -4.34 -1.96
C ALA A 149 -7.72 -4.84 -3.34
N TYR A 150 -8.61 -4.62 -4.31
CA TYR A 150 -8.45 -5.10 -5.67
C TYR A 150 -8.42 -3.98 -6.71
N PRO A 151 -7.41 -3.88 -7.58
CA PRO A 151 -7.40 -2.89 -8.66
C PRO A 151 -8.56 -3.12 -9.64
N GLY A 152 -9.29 -2.06 -10.00
CA GLY A 152 -10.36 -2.13 -10.99
C GLY A 152 -11.61 -2.91 -10.55
N ALA A 153 -11.85 -3.04 -9.24
CA ALA A 153 -13.21 -3.24 -8.75
C ALA A 153 -14.00 -1.94 -9.02
N ASP A 154 -15.06 -2.05 -9.82
CA ASP A 154 -16.09 -1.03 -10.02
C ASP A 154 -17.20 -1.20 -8.98
#